data_AF-A0A336UXG8-F1
#
_entry.id   AF-A0A336UXG8-F1
#
_cell.length_a   1.000
_cell.length_b   1.000
_cell.length_c   1.000
_cell.angle_alpha   90.00
_cell.angle_beta   90.00
_cell.angle_gamma   90.00
#
_symmetry.space_group_name_H-M   'P 1'
#
loop_
_entity.id
_entity.type
_entity.pdbx_description
1 polymer ?
#
loop_
_entity_poly.entity_id
_entity_poly.type
_entity_poly.pdbx_seq_one_letter_code
_entity_poly.pdbx_strand_id
1 'polypeptide(L)'
;SFKVSVNNYFYYLDKVKKLFTYLNDLRKHILKKYVYTINHKRIAINYLYFSMVTGLSGAALATMIRMELAHPGSPFFKGDSLRYLQVITAHGLIMVFFVVVPILFGGFANFLIPYHVG
;
A
#
# COMPACT_ATOMS: atom_id res chain seq x y z
N SER A 1 27.92 -40.30 24.90
CA SER A 1 27.76 -39.68 23.57
C SER A 1 26.31 -39.30 23.26
N PHE A 2 25.35 -40.25 23.30
CA PHE A 2 23.94 -40.01 22.94
C PHE A 2 23.21 -38.92 23.76
N LYS A 3 23.45 -38.86 25.09
CA LYS A 3 22.81 -37.88 26.00
C LYS A 3 23.25 -36.42 25.75
N VAL A 4 24.48 -36.21 25.25
CA VAL A 4 25.00 -34.88 24.88
C VAL A 4 24.38 -34.41 23.57
N SER A 5 24.22 -35.33 22.61
CA SER A 5 23.55 -35.06 21.33
C SER A 5 22.11 -34.58 21.54
N VAL A 6 21.33 -35.29 22.38
CA VAL A 6 19.93 -34.93 22.70
C VAL A 6 19.81 -33.56 23.38
N ASN A 7 20.73 -33.21 24.29
CA ASN A 7 20.72 -31.90 24.95
C ASN A 7 20.99 -30.74 23.98
N ASN A 8 21.90 -30.96 23.01
CA ASN A 8 22.15 -29.98 21.95
C ASN A 8 20.91 -29.79 21.07
N TYR A 9 20.20 -30.86 20.70
CA TYR A 9 18.94 -30.75 19.97
C TYR A 9 17.88 -29.98 20.78
N PHE A 10 17.75 -30.25 22.07
CA PHE A 10 16.80 -29.53 22.93
C PHE A 10 17.14 -28.03 23.02
N TYR A 11 18.42 -27.67 23.07
CA TYR A 11 18.89 -26.28 23.02
C TYR A 11 18.53 -25.59 21.70
N TYR A 12 18.72 -26.26 20.55
CA TYR A 12 18.31 -25.72 19.26
C TYR A 12 16.79 -25.58 19.14
N LEU A 13 16.03 -26.55 19.62
CA LEU A 13 14.56 -26.49 19.61
C LEU A 13 14.03 -25.33 20.45
N ASP A 14 14.63 -25.06 21.61
CA ASP A 14 14.21 -23.94 22.46
C ASP A 14 14.57 -22.59 21.84
N LYS A 15 15.74 -22.48 21.20
CA LYS A 15 16.13 -21.30 20.41
C LYS A 15 15.16 -21.04 19.26
N VAL A 16 14.71 -22.07 18.55
CA VAL A 16 13.73 -21.97 17.46
C VAL A 16 12.37 -21.54 18.00
N LYS A 17 11.90 -22.10 19.12
CA LYS A 17 10.64 -21.68 19.77
C LYS A 17 10.70 -20.22 20.20
N LYS A 18 11.80 -19.80 20.84
CA LYS A 18 12.00 -18.41 21.28
C LYS A 18 12.02 -17.43 20.09
N LEU A 19 12.67 -17.81 18.99
CA LEU A 19 12.64 -17.04 17.74
C LEU A 19 11.23 -16.93 17.19
N PHE A 20 10.47 -18.03 17.15
CA PHE A 20 9.09 -18.02 16.68
C PHE A 20 8.20 -17.10 17.53
N THR A 21 8.34 -17.14 18.85
CA THR A 21 7.62 -16.24 19.77
C THR A 21 7.99 -14.78 19.52
N TYR A 22 9.28 -14.47 19.34
CA TYR A 22 9.75 -13.12 19.04
C TYR A 22 9.17 -12.58 17.72
N LEU A 23 9.17 -13.40 16.66
CA LEU A 23 8.57 -13.04 15.37
C LEU A 23 7.07 -12.77 15.51
N ASN A 24 6.37 -13.57 16.30
CA ASN A 24 4.93 -13.39 16.52
C ASN A 24 4.62 -12.10 17.30
N ASP A 25 5.41 -11.76 18.31
CA ASP A 25 5.27 -10.51 19.07
C ASP A 25 5.63 -9.28 18.23
N LEU A 26 6.68 -9.37 17.39
CA LEU A 26 7.02 -8.31 16.45
C LEU A 26 5.86 -8.05 15.47
N ARG A 27 5.27 -9.11 14.91
CA ARG A 27 4.09 -9.02 14.05
C ARG A 27 2.94 -8.33 14.76
N LYS A 28 2.60 -8.75 15.98
CA LYS A 28 1.54 -8.12 16.79
C LYS A 28 1.82 -6.64 17.03
N HIS A 29 3.05 -6.27 17.35
CA HIS A 29 3.43 -4.88 17.56
C HIS A 29 3.26 -4.03 16.31
N ILE A 30 3.70 -4.53 15.15
CA ILE A 30 3.52 -3.85 13.85
C ILE A 30 2.04 -3.68 13.53
N LEU A 31 1.24 -4.74 13.67
CA LEU A 31 -0.21 -4.71 13.42
C LEU A 31 -0.89 -3.68 14.33
N LYS A 32 -0.61 -3.71 15.64
CA LYS A 32 -1.16 -2.75 16.59
C LYS A 32 -0.76 -1.32 16.23
N LYS A 33 0.48 -1.12 15.78
CA LYS A 33 1.03 0.21 15.49
C LYS A 33 0.51 0.81 14.19
N TYR A 34 0.33 0.03 13.12
CA TYR A 34 -0.02 0.56 11.80
C TYR A 34 -1.45 0.25 11.35
N VAL A 35 -1.99 -0.92 11.71
CA VAL A 35 -3.35 -1.34 11.31
C VAL A 35 -4.37 -0.87 12.33
N TYR A 36 -4.12 -1.14 13.62
CA TYR A 36 -5.07 -0.82 14.70
C TYR A 36 -4.72 0.49 15.43
N THR A 37 -4.20 1.48 14.70
CA THR A 37 -3.82 2.76 15.29
C THR A 37 -5.01 3.70 15.39
N ILE A 38 -5.12 4.40 16.51
CA ILE A 38 -6.13 5.45 16.76
C ILE A 38 -5.54 6.87 16.62
N ASN A 39 -4.24 6.99 16.37
CA ASN A 39 -3.59 8.31 16.30
C ASN A 39 -3.83 8.94 14.91
N HIS A 40 -4.51 10.08 14.88
CA HIS A 40 -4.87 10.82 13.67
C HIS A 40 -3.67 11.13 12.75
N LYS A 41 -2.49 11.44 13.31
CA LYS A 41 -1.27 11.69 12.54
C LYS A 41 -0.78 10.45 11.80
N ARG A 42 -0.87 9.28 12.43
CA ARG A 42 -0.44 8.02 11.81
C ARG A 42 -1.44 7.57 10.76
N ILE A 43 -2.73 7.76 11.01
CA ILE A 43 -3.80 7.52 10.04
C ILE A 43 -3.57 8.39 8.80
N ALA A 44 -3.30 9.69 8.97
CA ALA A 44 -2.99 10.61 7.88
C ALA A 44 -1.80 10.14 7.02
N ILE A 45 -0.70 9.72 7.65
CA ILE A 45 0.49 9.22 6.94
C ILE A 45 0.16 7.94 6.15
N ASN A 46 -0.66 7.03 6.71
CA ASN A 46 -1.09 5.83 5.99
C ASN A 46 -1.90 6.17 4.73
N TYR A 47 -2.79 7.18 4.79
CA TYR A 47 -3.55 7.64 3.62
C TYR A 47 -2.65 8.26 2.54
N LEU A 48 -1.63 9.04 2.93
CA LEU A 48 -0.65 9.58 1.98
C LEU A 48 0.17 8.47 1.31
N TYR A 49 0.62 7.48 2.07
CA TYR A 49 1.35 6.34 1.50
C TYR A 49 0.48 5.56 0.52
N PHE A 50 -0.77 5.27 0.89
CA PHE A 50 -1.74 4.61 0.00
C PHE A 50 -1.95 5.39 -1.29
N SER A 51 -2.18 6.70 -1.18
CA SER A 51 -2.36 7.57 -2.33
C SER A 51 -1.14 7.66 -3.24
N MET A 52 0.07 7.54 -2.70
CA MET A 52 1.29 7.58 -3.50
C MET A 52 1.40 6.33 -4.38
N VAL A 53 1.07 5.16 -3.83
CA VAL A 53 1.08 3.89 -4.57
C VAL A 53 0.00 3.86 -5.65
N THR A 54 -1.23 4.27 -5.32
CA THR A 54 -2.33 4.36 -6.31
C THR A 54 -2.11 5.49 -7.31
N GLY A 55 -1.40 6.56 -6.93
CA GLY A 55 -0.98 7.61 -7.85
C GLY A 55 -0.02 7.11 -8.92
N LEU A 56 0.92 6.23 -8.56
CA LEU A 56 1.81 5.60 -9.55
C LEU A 56 1.06 4.69 -10.52
N SER A 57 0.05 3.93 -10.05
CA SER A 57 -0.79 3.13 -10.96
C SER A 57 -1.66 4.01 -11.87
N GLY A 58 -2.20 5.12 -11.33
CA GLY A 58 -2.89 6.14 -12.12
C GLY A 58 -1.99 6.76 -13.21
N ALA A 59 -0.74 7.09 -12.88
CA ALA A 59 0.23 7.64 -13.83
C ALA A 59 0.63 6.64 -14.93
N ALA A 60 0.69 5.34 -14.61
CA ALA A 60 0.91 4.30 -15.63
C ALA A 60 -0.24 4.27 -16.65
N LEU A 61 -1.50 4.32 -16.18
CA LEU A 61 -2.67 4.41 -17.06
C LEU A 61 -2.70 5.71 -17.88
N ALA A 62 -2.32 6.84 -17.27
CA ALA A 62 -2.19 8.11 -17.99
C ALA A 62 -1.18 8.01 -19.14
N THR A 63 -0.05 7.34 -18.91
CA THR A 63 0.97 7.12 -19.94
C THR A 63 0.43 6.25 -21.07
N MET A 64 -0.33 5.20 -20.76
CA MET A 64 -0.99 4.38 -21.80
C MET A 64 -1.93 5.20 -22.68
N ILE A 65 -2.74 6.07 -22.09
CA ILE A 65 -3.65 6.96 -22.84
C ILE A 65 -2.85 7.92 -23.73
N ARG A 66 -1.76 8.49 -23.21
CA ARG A 66 -0.90 9.41 -23.97
C ARG A 66 -0.18 8.73 -25.13
N MET A 67 0.29 7.50 -24.94
CA MET A 67 0.93 6.72 -26.01
C MET A 67 -0.05 6.42 -27.14
N GLU A 68 -1.31 6.13 -26.82
CA GLU A 68 -2.35 5.91 -27.83
C GLU A 68 -2.67 7.20 -28.62
N LEU A 69 -2.58 8.37 -27.99
CA LEU A 69 -2.86 9.66 -28.63
C LEU A 69 -1.64 10.26 -29.36
N ALA A 70 -0.43 9.72 -29.17
CA ALA A 70 0.80 10.31 -29.68
C ALA A 70 0.93 10.23 -31.21
N HIS A 71 0.34 9.21 -31.85
CA HIS A 71 0.37 9.04 -33.30
C HIS A 71 -1.03 8.67 -33.83
N PRO A 72 -1.46 9.23 -34.96
CA PRO A 72 -2.72 8.85 -35.59
C PRO A 72 -2.66 7.41 -36.11
N GLY A 73 -3.65 6.60 -35.73
CA GLY A 73 -3.74 5.17 -36.04
C GLY A 73 -3.40 4.33 -34.83
N SER A 74 -4.42 3.73 -34.19
CA SER A 74 -4.37 3.06 -32.88
C SER A 74 -3.20 2.07 -32.72
N PRO A 75 -2.05 2.50 -32.16
CA PRO A 75 -0.85 1.67 -32.14
C PRO A 75 -0.91 0.64 -31.00
N PHE A 76 -1.52 1.01 -29.87
CA PHE A 76 -1.54 0.23 -28.64
C PHE A 76 -2.80 -0.63 -28.53
N PHE A 77 -3.96 -0.03 -28.85
CA PHE A 77 -5.25 -0.72 -28.75
C PHE A 77 -5.74 -1.35 -30.06
N LYS A 78 -4.98 -1.27 -31.16
CA LYS A 78 -5.29 -1.88 -32.47
C LYS A 78 -6.69 -1.54 -33.00
N GLY A 79 -7.22 -0.36 -32.67
CA GLY A 79 -8.52 0.13 -33.07
C GLY A 79 -9.67 -0.24 -32.14
N ASP A 80 -9.39 -0.87 -30.99
CA ASP A 80 -10.41 -1.24 -30.00
C ASP A 80 -10.80 -0.05 -29.11
N SER A 81 -11.87 0.63 -29.50
CA SER A 81 -12.42 1.79 -28.79
C SER A 81 -12.99 1.45 -27.41
N LEU A 82 -13.44 0.20 -27.19
CA LEU A 82 -13.99 -0.21 -25.90
C LEU A 82 -12.90 -0.30 -24.84
N ARG A 83 -11.75 -0.92 -25.18
CA ARG A 83 -10.60 -1.02 -24.27
C ARG A 83 -10.04 0.34 -23.91
N TYR A 84 -9.96 1.26 -24.86
CA TYR A 84 -9.54 2.64 -24.62
C TYR A 84 -10.45 3.34 -23.59
N LEU A 85 -11.77 3.23 -23.75
CA LEU A 85 -12.74 3.82 -22.81
C LEU A 85 -12.64 3.19 -21.41
N GLN A 86 -12.45 1.86 -21.32
CA GLN A 86 -12.22 1.17 -20.04
C GLN A 86 -10.97 1.68 -19.33
N VAL A 87 -9.88 1.93 -20.05
CA VAL A 87 -8.63 2.45 -19.48
C VAL A 87 -8.80 3.90 -19.00
N ILE A 88 -9.49 4.75 -19.75
CA ILE A 88 -9.77 6.14 -19.35
C ILE A 88 -10.63 6.19 -18.10
N THR A 89 -11.71 5.41 -18.09
CA THR A 89 -12.62 5.35 -16.93
C THR A 89 -11.90 4.81 -15.70
N ALA A 90 -11.06 3.77 -15.84
CA ALA A 90 -10.22 3.27 -14.77
C ALA A 90 -9.21 4.33 -14.27
N HIS A 91 -8.54 5.05 -15.18
CA HIS A 91 -7.63 6.14 -14.83
C HIS A 91 -8.34 7.23 -14.02
N GLY A 92 -9.49 7.70 -14.50
CA GLY A 92 -10.29 8.73 -13.80
C GLY A 92 -10.77 8.27 -12.42
N LEU A 93 -11.26 7.03 -12.32
CA LEU A 93 -11.72 6.45 -11.05
C LEU A 93 -10.58 6.35 -10.02
N ILE A 94 -9.40 5.90 -10.44
CA ILE A 94 -8.23 5.83 -9.56
C ILE A 94 -7.79 7.23 -9.13
N MET A 95 -7.68 8.18 -10.05
CA MET A 95 -7.22 9.53 -9.71
C MET A 95 -8.19 10.26 -8.77
N VAL A 96 -9.50 10.15 -8.96
CA VAL A 96 -10.46 10.85 -8.10
C VAL A 96 -10.61 10.16 -6.75
N PHE A 97 -10.97 8.88 -6.73
CA PHE A 97 -11.34 8.18 -5.50
C PHE A 97 -10.15 7.65 -4.71
N PHE A 98 -9.05 7.32 -5.38
CA PHE A 98 -7.89 6.69 -4.74
C PHE A 98 -6.69 7.62 -4.58
N VAL A 99 -6.71 8.81 -5.20
CA VAL A 99 -5.64 9.81 -5.06
C VAL A 99 -6.18 11.11 -4.45
N VAL A 100 -7.09 11.82 -5.12
CA VAL A 100 -7.56 13.13 -4.67
C VAL A 100 -8.31 13.05 -3.33
N VAL A 101 -9.31 12.18 -3.23
CA VAL A 101 -10.09 12.03 -1.99
C VAL A 101 -9.22 11.58 -0.80
N PRO A 102 -8.34 10.57 -0.93
CA PRO A 102 -7.45 10.16 0.15
C PRO A 102 -6.42 11.21 0.54
N ILE A 103 -5.90 12.01 -0.39
CA ILE A 103 -4.96 13.09 -0.05
C ILE A 103 -5.66 14.17 0.78
N LEU A 104 -6.81 14.67 0.30
CA LEU A 104 -7.49 15.81 0.91
C LEU A 104 -8.18 15.43 2.22
N PHE A 105 -9.04 14.41 2.19
CA PHE A 105 -9.83 14.00 3.36
C PHE A 105 -9.10 12.98 4.23
N GLY A 106 -8.28 12.11 3.64
CA GLY A 106 -7.53 11.10 4.39
C GLY A 106 -6.24 11.63 4.99
N GLY A 107 -5.43 12.37 4.21
CA GLY A 107 -4.14 12.91 4.63
C GLY A 107 -4.27 14.24 5.34
N PHE A 108 -4.62 15.29 4.58
CA PHE A 108 -4.60 16.66 5.09
C PHE A 108 -5.64 16.91 6.17
N ALA A 109 -6.89 16.48 6.01
CA ALA A 109 -7.91 16.71 7.04
C ALA A 109 -7.53 16.05 8.38
N ASN A 110 -7.06 14.79 8.37
CA ASN A 110 -6.64 14.10 9.60
C ASN A 110 -5.36 14.66 10.23
N PHE A 111 -4.51 15.32 9.45
CA PHE A 111 -3.28 15.95 9.97
C PHE A 111 -3.54 17.37 10.50
N LEU A 112 -4.25 18.18 9.71
CA LEU A 112 -4.39 19.62 9.92
C LEU A 112 -5.56 19.98 10.83
N ILE A 113 -6.70 19.27 10.79
CA ILE A 113 -7.87 19.67 11.60
C ILE A 113 -7.54 19.64 13.10
N PRO A 114 -6.99 18.54 13.66
CA PRO A 114 -6.64 18.52 15.08
C PRO A 114 -5.54 19.54 15.41
N TYR A 115 -4.60 19.77 14.50
CA TYR A 115 -3.50 20.72 14.73
C TYR A 115 -3.98 22.18 14.80
N HIS A 116 -4.97 22.55 14.00
CA HIS A 116 -5.49 23.93 13.96
C HIS A 116 -6.62 24.19 14.96
N VAL A 117 -7.30 23.14 15.44
CA VAL A 117 -8.45 23.28 16.35
C VAL A 117 -8.04 23.13 17.82
N GLY A 118 -6.92 22.46 18.10
CA GLY A 118 -6.40 22.27 19.46
C GLY A 118 -6.84 20.94 20.06
#